data_AF-A0A927RHJ4-F1
#
_entry.id   AF-A0A927RHJ4-F1
#
_cell.length_a   1.000
_cell.length_b   1.000
_cell.length_c   1.000
_cell.angle_alpha   90.00
_cell.angle_beta   90.00
_cell.angle_gamma   90.00
#
_symmetry.space_group_name_H-M   'P 1'
#
loop_
_entity.id
_entity.type
_entity.pdbx_description
1 polymer ?
#
loop_
_entity_poly.entity_id
_entity_poly.type
_entity_poly.pdbx_seq_one_letter_code
_entity_poly.pdbx_strand_id
1 'polypeptide(L)'
;MKKLLSILFAAVLLVPCVFLLSACGGDKEQERVMNVELNPKVEFVLDKNDKVVTVNALNDEGNRIISIATDADTVFENLEAEDAVELFLKISKENGYLVSSSEDELKVSISGDSDKLKDSIESAARDYLKNAGVTLKVEIGEINVEAIKAKVAECMQEYTENDLKNMSEEQLINLLKTSRQETKEMLTQELKDMYYQLRAVEINEAKFDALLDGIKNNPLLTQYATIIEEQLGDMQSYIDTLKTKYEEQFLSQESVYKQKMQEFIEEKQELLDARLEGVKTEAELAAQEQIIAQKQQALEYAKTAAEGAIKVVMESINVTMGFINQQLELVNQIFGEQANTIMNTAINQAKASFKDSFCNEFDAYVGNENSYWKENA
;
A
#
# COMPACT_ATOMS: atom_id res chain seq x y z
N MET A 1 2.10 58.76 -20.21
CA MET A 1 1.39 58.14 -19.07
C MET A 1 1.65 56.64 -19.10
N LYS A 2 2.48 56.21 -18.12
CA LYS A 2 2.82 54.88 -17.60
C LYS A 2 2.65 53.64 -18.52
N LYS A 3 3.73 53.32 -19.25
CA LYS A 3 4.11 51.94 -19.62
C LYS A 3 5.00 51.42 -18.49
N LEU A 4 4.61 50.32 -17.84
CA LEU A 4 5.39 49.68 -16.78
C LEU A 4 5.75 48.25 -17.18
N LEU A 5 7.07 48.03 -17.21
CA LEU A 5 7.86 46.81 -16.99
C LEU A 5 7.35 45.48 -17.55
N SER A 6 8.05 45.03 -18.60
CA SER A 6 8.32 43.62 -18.86
C SER A 6 9.06 42.98 -17.68
N ILE A 7 8.54 41.87 -17.16
CA ILE A 7 9.31 40.91 -16.38
C ILE A 7 9.13 39.55 -17.05
N LEU A 8 10.26 39.05 -17.56
CA LEU A 8 10.53 37.68 -17.95
C LEU A 8 10.50 36.81 -16.67
N PHE A 9 9.65 35.80 -16.60
CA PHE A 9 9.85 34.63 -15.73
C PHE A 9 9.42 33.38 -16.51
N ALA A 10 10.36 32.86 -17.29
CA ALA A 10 10.35 31.50 -17.78
C ALA A 10 11.45 30.76 -17.02
N ALA A 11 11.08 30.05 -15.95
CA ALA A 11 11.93 29.10 -15.25
C ALA A 11 11.11 28.29 -14.24
N VAL A 12 10.63 27.10 -14.62
CA VAL A 12 10.61 25.92 -13.74
C VAL A 12 10.79 24.68 -14.63
N LEU A 13 12.04 24.31 -14.87
CA LEU A 13 12.44 22.98 -15.33
C LEU A 13 13.86 22.76 -14.78
N LEU A 14 13.96 22.10 -13.63
CA LEU A 14 15.20 21.60 -13.01
C LEU A 14 14.73 20.42 -12.12
N VAL A 15 14.84 19.14 -12.48
CA VAL A 15 16.05 18.36 -12.86
C VAL A 15 17.29 18.87 -12.14
N PRO A 16 17.65 18.30 -10.97
CA PRO A 16 18.96 18.53 -10.38
C PRO A 16 20.00 17.79 -11.22
N CYS A 17 20.92 18.55 -11.84
CA CYS A 17 22.14 18.00 -12.42
C CYS A 17 22.99 17.36 -11.33
N VAL A 18 23.19 16.04 -11.46
CA VAL A 18 24.15 15.27 -10.68
C VAL A 18 25.56 15.77 -10.97
N PHE A 19 26.25 16.22 -9.92
CA PHE A 19 27.70 16.41 -9.94
C PHE A 19 28.38 15.05 -10.14
N LEU A 20 29.11 14.91 -11.24
CA LEU A 20 30.06 13.82 -11.45
C LEU A 20 31.29 14.08 -10.57
N LEU A 21 31.34 13.43 -9.41
CA LEU A 21 32.58 13.11 -8.71
C LEU A 21 32.68 11.59 -8.60
N SER A 22 33.49 11.01 -9.48
CA SER A 22 33.95 9.64 -9.37
C SER A 22 34.86 9.52 -8.15
N ALA A 23 34.42 8.81 -7.12
CA ALA A 23 35.24 8.35 -6.01
C ALA A 23 34.88 6.89 -5.67
N CYS A 24 35.92 6.04 -5.74
CA CYS A 24 36.07 4.64 -5.35
C CYS A 24 34.93 3.90 -4.62
N GLY A 25 34.43 2.83 -5.24
CA GLY A 25 34.30 1.49 -4.63
C GLY A 25 33.48 1.29 -3.35
N GLY A 26 32.59 2.23 -2.98
CA GLY A 26 31.55 2.01 -1.97
C GLY A 26 30.26 1.52 -2.61
N ASP A 27 29.45 0.75 -1.88
CA ASP A 27 28.12 0.35 -2.31
C ASP A 27 27.34 1.63 -2.65
N LYS A 28 26.62 1.66 -3.76
CA LYS A 28 25.84 2.84 -4.10
C LYS A 28 24.81 3.06 -2.99
N GLU A 29 24.85 4.24 -2.38
CA GLU A 29 23.80 4.78 -1.52
C GLU A 29 22.50 4.86 -2.34
N GLN A 30 21.56 3.94 -2.09
CA GLN A 30 20.22 3.91 -2.69
C GLN A 30 19.19 3.59 -1.61
N GLU A 31 17.94 4.02 -1.82
CA GLU A 31 16.82 3.53 -1.01
C GLU A 31 16.55 2.07 -1.35
N ARG A 32 16.06 1.30 -0.37
CA ARG A 32 15.83 -0.16 -0.52
C ARG A 32 14.47 -0.56 0.02
N VAL A 33 13.99 -1.70 -0.42
CA VAL A 33 12.84 -2.39 0.18
C VAL A 33 13.37 -3.64 0.89
N MET A 34 12.91 -3.86 2.12
CA MET A 34 13.21 -5.04 2.91
C MET A 34 11.92 -5.70 3.39
N ASN A 35 11.71 -6.98 3.08
CA ASN A 35 10.62 -7.76 3.63
C ASN A 35 11.14 -8.69 4.72
N VAL A 36 10.42 -8.77 5.84
CA VAL A 36 10.73 -9.69 6.94
C VAL A 36 9.50 -10.58 7.18
N GLU A 37 9.69 -11.90 7.11
CA GLU A 37 8.61 -12.89 7.14
C GLU A 37 8.91 -14.01 8.14
N LEU A 38 8.02 -14.15 9.12
CA LEU A 38 7.95 -15.24 10.11
C LEU A 38 6.50 -15.75 10.29
N ASN A 39 5.54 -15.19 9.53
CA ASN A 39 4.10 -15.25 9.82
C ASN A 39 3.79 -14.67 11.22
N PRO A 40 4.33 -13.48 11.49
CA PRO A 40 3.95 -12.22 10.82
C PRO A 40 4.78 -11.83 9.58
N LYS A 41 4.30 -10.86 8.78
CA LYS A 41 5.02 -10.33 7.61
C LYS A 41 4.97 -8.81 7.52
N VAL A 42 6.13 -8.17 7.36
CA VAL A 42 6.27 -6.71 7.24
C VAL A 42 7.20 -6.31 6.10
N GLU A 43 6.96 -5.13 5.53
CA GLU A 43 7.76 -4.44 4.52
C GLU A 43 8.31 -3.15 5.11
N PHE A 44 9.62 -2.96 5.01
CA PHE A 44 10.32 -1.73 5.34
C PHE A 44 10.83 -1.07 4.07
N VAL A 45 10.64 0.25 3.97
CA VAL A 45 11.41 1.07 3.02
C VAL A 45 12.56 1.69 3.79
N LEU A 46 13.78 1.47 3.31
CA LEU A 46 15.02 1.94 3.91
C LEU A 46 15.55 3.17 3.15
N ASP A 47 16.14 4.12 3.86
CA ASP A 47 16.86 5.24 3.28
C ASP A 47 18.24 4.82 2.75
N LYS A 48 19.02 5.80 2.30
CA LYS A 48 20.36 5.57 1.75
C LYS A 48 21.41 5.12 2.78
N ASN A 49 21.09 5.24 4.07
CA ASN A 49 21.90 4.81 5.20
C ASN A 49 21.33 3.54 5.85
N ASP A 50 20.44 2.83 5.16
CA ASP A 50 19.77 1.61 5.62
C ASP A 50 18.88 1.80 6.86
N LYS A 51 18.40 3.02 7.11
CA LYS A 51 17.42 3.34 8.16
C LYS A 51 16.00 3.18 7.67
N VAL A 52 15.11 2.66 8.51
CA VAL A 52 13.68 2.54 8.20
C VAL A 52 13.03 3.92 8.05
N VAL A 53 12.44 4.18 6.89
CA VAL A 53 11.64 5.38 6.59
C VAL A 53 10.15 5.12 6.74
N THR A 54 9.70 3.93 6.34
CA THR A 54 8.31 3.50 6.49
C THR A 54 8.23 2.02 6.78
N VAL A 55 7.23 1.61 7.54
CA VAL A 55 6.86 0.21 7.74
C VAL A 55 5.43 -0.03 7.25
N ASN A 56 5.20 -1.18 6.62
CA ASN A 56 3.89 -1.61 6.14
C ASN A 56 3.69 -3.09 6.44
N ALA A 57 2.48 -3.47 6.86
CA ALA A 57 2.12 -4.88 7.01
C ALA A 57 1.90 -5.55 5.65
N LEU A 58 2.37 -6.80 5.51
CA LEU A 58 2.10 -7.66 4.34
C LEU A 58 1.05 -8.74 4.64
N ASN A 59 0.62 -8.86 5.91
CA ASN A 59 -0.50 -9.66 6.37
C ASN A 59 -1.07 -9.09 7.67
N ASP A 60 -2.18 -9.66 8.12
CA ASP A 60 -2.89 -9.28 9.35
C ASP A 60 -2.00 -9.31 10.59
N GLU A 61 -1.19 -10.36 10.75
CA GLU A 61 -0.26 -10.44 11.88
C GLU A 61 0.82 -9.35 11.81
N GLY A 62 1.22 -8.93 10.60
CA GLY A 62 2.10 -7.79 10.39
C GLY A 62 1.49 -6.48 10.92
N ASN A 63 0.18 -6.27 10.74
CA ASN A 63 -0.52 -5.11 11.33
C ASN A 63 -0.45 -5.18 12.85
N ARG A 64 -0.63 -6.37 13.44
CA ARG A 64 -0.49 -6.58 14.89
C ARG A 64 0.92 -6.26 15.40
N ILE A 65 1.97 -6.70 14.69
CA ILE A 65 3.37 -6.35 15.04
C ILE A 65 3.59 -4.83 15.04
N ILE A 66 3.12 -4.13 14.02
CA ILE A 66 3.27 -2.67 13.91
C ILE A 66 2.47 -1.94 15.00
N SER A 67 1.27 -2.42 15.32
CA SER A 67 0.44 -1.86 16.40
C SER A 67 1.11 -1.98 17.75
N ILE A 68 1.62 -3.16 18.11
CA ILE A 68 2.29 -3.40 19.40
C ILE A 68 3.54 -2.53 19.53
N ALA A 69 4.34 -2.43 18.46
CA ALA A 69 5.52 -1.56 18.42
C ALA A 69 5.14 -0.11 18.75
N THR A 70 4.08 0.39 18.12
CA THR A 70 3.58 1.76 18.30
C THR A 70 3.07 2.00 19.73
N ASP A 71 2.33 1.07 20.31
CA ASP A 71 1.78 1.22 21.68
C ASP A 71 2.85 1.11 22.77
N ALA A 72 3.94 0.39 22.52
CA ALA A 72 5.09 0.28 23.41
C ALA A 72 6.06 1.47 23.32
N ASP A 73 5.66 2.59 22.69
CA ASP A 73 6.51 3.74 22.35
C ASP A 73 7.81 3.35 21.61
N THR A 74 7.79 2.20 20.90
CA THR A 74 8.95 1.62 20.20
C THR A 74 8.62 1.52 18.72
N VAL A 75 8.76 2.63 17.98
CA VAL A 75 8.44 2.68 16.55
C VAL A 75 9.57 2.11 15.70
N PHE A 76 9.21 1.48 14.57
CA PHE A 76 10.19 0.98 13.59
C PHE A 76 10.92 2.11 12.85
N GLU A 77 10.25 3.24 12.62
CA GLU A 77 10.84 4.37 11.87
C GLU A 77 12.09 4.92 12.55
N ASN A 78 13.11 5.24 11.74
CA ASN A 78 14.47 5.67 12.12
C ASN A 78 15.39 4.60 12.73
N LEU A 79 14.92 3.38 12.98
CA LEU A 79 15.80 2.27 13.35
C LEU A 79 16.71 1.91 12.17
N GLU A 80 17.92 1.44 12.48
CA GLU A 80 18.75 0.73 11.50
C GLU A 80 18.03 -0.56 11.08
N ALA A 81 18.27 -1.06 9.88
CA ALA A 81 17.59 -2.25 9.37
C ALA A 81 17.76 -3.48 10.28
N GLU A 82 18.94 -3.66 10.87
CA GLU A 82 19.24 -4.74 11.81
C GLU A 82 18.39 -4.62 13.09
N ASP A 83 18.34 -3.42 13.66
CA ASP A 83 17.55 -3.12 14.85
C ASP A 83 16.05 -3.33 14.60
N ALA A 84 15.57 -3.02 13.39
CA ALA A 84 14.19 -3.27 12.99
C ALA A 84 13.88 -4.78 12.91
N VAL A 85 14.81 -5.60 12.41
CA VAL A 85 14.67 -7.06 12.39
C VAL A 85 14.70 -7.62 13.81
N GLU A 86 15.58 -7.14 14.68
CA GLU A 86 15.62 -7.53 16.09
C GLU A 86 14.32 -7.18 16.81
N LEU A 87 13.80 -5.96 16.62
CA LEU A 87 12.52 -5.54 17.19
C LEU A 87 11.36 -6.42 16.69
N PHE A 88 11.32 -6.72 15.40
CA PHE A 88 10.33 -7.62 14.82
C PHE A 88 10.37 -9.02 15.48
N LEU A 89 11.57 -9.59 15.65
CA LEU A 89 11.76 -10.90 16.29
C LEU A 89 11.41 -10.86 17.79
N LYS A 90 11.71 -9.75 18.46
CA LYS A 90 11.34 -9.50 19.85
C LYS A 90 9.83 -9.52 20.03
N ILE A 91 9.11 -8.69 19.30
CA ILE A 91 7.65 -8.63 19.38
C ILE A 91 7.05 -9.99 19.01
N SER A 92 7.56 -10.63 17.94
CA SER A 92 7.09 -11.96 17.52
C SER A 92 7.23 -13.02 18.62
N LYS A 93 8.35 -13.01 19.34
CA LYS A 93 8.58 -13.92 20.48
C LYS A 93 7.66 -13.62 21.66
N GLU A 94 7.58 -12.35 22.05
CA GLU A 94 6.76 -11.91 23.19
C GLU A 94 5.26 -12.17 22.97
N ASN A 95 4.84 -12.37 21.71
CA ASN A 95 3.45 -12.58 21.30
C ASN A 95 3.17 -13.99 20.74
N GLY A 96 4.03 -14.97 21.00
CA GLY A 96 3.76 -16.38 20.72
C GLY A 96 3.92 -16.81 19.25
N TYR A 97 4.32 -15.91 18.36
CA TYR A 97 4.63 -16.22 16.96
C TYR A 97 5.96 -16.95 16.80
N LEU A 98 6.89 -16.73 17.72
CA LEU A 98 8.19 -17.41 17.75
C LEU A 98 8.24 -18.37 18.95
N VAL A 99 7.63 -19.55 18.79
CA VAL A 99 7.79 -20.68 19.73
C VAL A 99 8.83 -21.66 19.21
N SER A 100 9.50 -22.36 20.13
CA SER A 100 10.60 -23.30 19.83
C SER A 100 10.12 -24.60 19.16
N SER A 101 9.40 -24.51 18.04
CA SER A 101 9.01 -25.64 17.18
C SER A 101 9.76 -25.59 15.85
N SER A 102 10.10 -26.78 15.35
CA SER A 102 11.15 -27.00 14.34
C SER A 102 10.79 -26.71 12.88
N GLU A 103 9.66 -26.07 12.58
CA GLU A 103 9.17 -25.89 11.20
C GLU A 103 9.09 -24.44 10.72
N ASP A 104 9.21 -23.44 11.60
CA ASP A 104 9.18 -22.04 11.19
C ASP A 104 10.54 -21.59 10.62
N GLU A 105 10.49 -20.64 9.69
CA GLU A 105 11.66 -20.04 9.03
C GLU A 105 11.52 -18.52 9.01
N LEU A 106 12.58 -17.81 9.40
CA LEU A 106 12.71 -16.38 9.17
C LEU A 106 13.23 -16.17 7.74
N LYS A 107 12.44 -15.49 6.91
CA LYS A 107 12.88 -15.03 5.59
C LYS A 107 13.03 -13.52 5.59
N VAL A 108 14.20 -13.05 5.19
CA VAL A 108 14.43 -11.63 4.92
C VAL A 108 14.79 -11.46 3.45
N SER A 109 14.13 -10.54 2.76
CA SER A 109 14.41 -10.25 1.35
C SER A 109 14.76 -8.78 1.20
N ILE A 110 15.82 -8.44 0.47
CA ILE A 110 16.28 -7.04 0.33
C ILE A 110 16.45 -6.69 -1.16
N SER A 111 16.02 -5.49 -1.55
CA SER A 111 16.22 -5.00 -2.91
C SER A 111 17.60 -4.37 -3.14
N GLY A 112 18.01 -4.31 -4.41
CA GLY A 112 19.25 -3.67 -4.83
C GLY A 112 20.53 -4.39 -4.37
N ASP A 113 21.67 -3.76 -4.67
CA ASP A 113 22.99 -4.24 -4.26
C ASP A 113 23.13 -4.09 -2.73
N SER A 114 23.05 -5.20 -2.01
CA SER A 114 22.79 -5.20 -0.55
C SER A 114 23.61 -6.24 0.21
N ASP A 115 24.69 -6.78 -0.36
CA ASP A 115 25.43 -7.91 0.23
C ASP A 115 25.92 -7.64 1.65
N LYS A 116 26.47 -6.44 1.93
CA LYS A 116 26.88 -6.09 3.31
C LYS A 116 25.71 -5.99 4.27
N LEU A 117 24.60 -5.43 3.81
CA LEU A 117 23.39 -5.27 4.61
C LEU A 117 22.75 -6.64 4.91
N LYS A 118 22.71 -7.54 3.92
CA LYS A 118 22.28 -8.94 4.08
C LYS A 118 23.09 -9.65 5.16
N ASP A 119 24.43 -9.55 5.10
CA ASP A 119 25.33 -10.16 6.10
C ASP A 119 25.07 -9.59 7.51
N SER A 120 24.87 -8.28 7.62
CA SER A 120 24.63 -7.58 8.88
C SER A 120 23.30 -8.02 9.51
N ILE A 121 22.22 -8.06 8.72
CA ILE A 121 20.90 -8.53 9.16
C ILE A 121 20.94 -10.00 9.54
N GLU A 122 21.64 -10.85 8.76
CA GLU A 122 21.76 -12.27 9.11
C GLU A 122 22.44 -12.44 10.47
N SER A 123 23.52 -11.68 10.73
CA SER A 123 24.22 -11.72 12.00
C SER A 123 23.32 -11.27 13.15
N ALA A 124 22.64 -10.13 13.01
CA ALA A 124 21.74 -9.60 14.04
C ALA A 124 20.61 -10.58 14.37
N ALA A 125 19.94 -11.12 13.35
CA ALA A 125 18.89 -12.11 13.53
C ALA A 125 19.39 -13.37 14.24
N ARG A 126 20.56 -13.91 13.83
CA ARG A 126 21.16 -15.11 14.44
C ARG A 126 21.57 -14.86 15.89
N ASP A 127 22.14 -13.71 16.19
CA ASP A 127 22.54 -13.34 17.55
C ASP A 127 21.33 -13.19 18.45
N TYR A 128 20.27 -12.51 18.00
CA TYR A 128 19.00 -12.45 18.72
C TYR A 128 18.43 -13.84 18.99
N LEU A 129 18.27 -14.68 17.95
CA LEU A 129 17.71 -16.04 18.08
C LEU A 129 18.50 -16.91 19.06
N LYS A 130 19.84 -16.87 18.97
CA LYS A 130 20.73 -17.58 19.89
C LYS A 130 20.56 -17.13 21.33
N ASN A 131 20.54 -15.81 21.57
CA ASN A 131 20.35 -15.23 22.90
C ASN A 131 18.94 -15.54 23.45
N ALA A 132 17.96 -15.61 22.56
CA ALA A 132 16.59 -15.97 22.86
C ALA A 132 16.39 -17.47 23.11
N GLY A 133 17.40 -18.33 22.87
CA GLY A 133 17.31 -19.77 23.00
C GLY A 133 16.44 -20.45 21.94
N VAL A 134 16.23 -19.80 20.80
CA VAL A 134 15.36 -20.27 19.71
C VAL A 134 16.22 -20.81 18.58
N THR A 135 15.87 -22.00 18.07
CA THR A 135 16.48 -22.57 16.87
C THR A 135 15.53 -22.37 15.71
N LEU A 136 15.90 -21.49 14.77
CA LEU A 136 15.11 -21.13 13.61
C LEU A 136 16.02 -21.04 12.39
N LYS A 137 15.53 -21.50 11.23
CA LYS A 137 16.25 -21.27 9.96
C LYS A 137 16.13 -19.79 9.60
N VAL A 138 17.24 -19.20 9.15
CA VAL A 138 17.30 -17.83 8.64
C VAL A 138 17.71 -17.92 7.17
N GLU A 139 16.85 -17.42 6.29
CA GLU A 139 17.08 -17.31 4.86
C GLU A 139 17.10 -15.84 4.47
N ILE A 140 18.19 -15.40 3.84
CA ILE A 140 18.34 -14.04 3.31
C ILE A 140 18.32 -14.13 1.78
N GLY A 141 17.42 -13.36 1.16
CA GLY A 141 17.17 -13.36 -0.27
C GLY A 141 17.14 -11.96 -0.88
N GLU A 142 16.79 -11.91 -2.17
CA GLU A 142 16.72 -10.68 -2.95
C GLU A 142 15.28 -10.35 -3.36
N ILE A 143 14.94 -9.07 -3.33
CA ILE A 143 13.75 -8.54 -3.99
C ILE A 143 14.19 -8.00 -5.34
N ASN A 144 13.74 -8.64 -6.42
CA ASN A 144 13.99 -8.14 -7.76
C ASN A 144 13.08 -6.94 -8.09
N VAL A 145 13.51 -6.13 -9.07
CA VAL A 145 12.78 -4.92 -9.48
C VAL A 145 11.36 -5.22 -10.00
N GLU A 146 11.10 -6.40 -10.57
CA GLU A 146 9.76 -6.77 -11.03
C GLU A 146 8.80 -7.01 -9.87
N ALA A 147 9.29 -7.52 -8.72
CA ALA A 147 8.49 -7.65 -7.50
C ALA A 147 8.15 -6.27 -6.91
N ILE A 148 9.06 -5.31 -6.96
CA ILE A 148 8.78 -3.91 -6.55
C ILE A 148 7.75 -3.30 -7.50
N LYS A 149 7.91 -3.52 -8.82
CA LYS A 149 6.96 -3.02 -9.82
C LYS A 149 5.56 -3.59 -9.61
N ALA A 150 5.43 -4.87 -9.29
CA ALA A 150 4.14 -5.48 -8.97
C ALA A 150 3.48 -4.81 -7.76
N LYS A 151 4.24 -4.60 -6.67
CA LYS A 151 3.77 -3.87 -5.48
C LYS A 151 3.33 -2.44 -5.81
N VAL A 152 4.08 -1.73 -6.66
CA VAL A 152 3.71 -0.38 -7.11
C VAL A 152 2.44 -0.40 -7.97
N ALA A 153 2.28 -1.39 -8.86
CA ALA A 153 1.09 -1.55 -9.67
C ALA A 153 -0.17 -1.81 -8.83
N GLU A 154 -0.04 -2.55 -7.73
CA GLU A 154 -1.12 -2.80 -6.77
C GLU A 154 -1.56 -1.52 -6.06
N CYS A 155 -0.62 -0.67 -5.64
CA CYS A 155 -0.90 0.47 -4.77
C CYS A 155 -0.98 1.84 -5.47
N MET A 156 -0.49 1.94 -6.72
CA MET A 156 -0.50 3.16 -7.53
C MET A 156 -1.21 2.88 -8.86
N GLN A 157 -2.49 2.50 -8.77
CA GLN A 157 -3.30 2.00 -9.88
C GLN A 157 -3.58 3.05 -10.97
N GLU A 158 -3.22 4.32 -10.74
CA GLU A 158 -3.29 5.36 -11.77
C GLU A 158 -2.18 5.26 -12.84
N TYR A 159 -1.13 4.46 -12.60
CA TYR A 159 -0.05 4.24 -13.56
C TYR A 159 -0.32 3.00 -14.41
N THR A 160 -0.07 3.11 -15.72
CA THR A 160 -0.17 1.98 -16.65
C THR A 160 1.07 1.09 -16.56
N GLU A 161 0.96 -0.16 -17.04
CA GLU A 161 2.13 -1.06 -17.17
C GLU A 161 3.28 -0.42 -17.95
N ASN A 162 2.96 0.38 -18.98
CA ASN A 162 3.97 1.07 -19.77
C ASN A 162 4.63 2.22 -19.00
N ASP A 163 3.89 2.92 -18.14
CA ASP A 163 4.47 3.95 -17.27
C ASP A 163 5.49 3.30 -16.33
N LEU A 164 5.09 2.23 -15.64
CA LEU A 164 5.92 1.53 -14.67
C LEU A 164 7.13 0.84 -15.30
N LYS A 165 7.00 0.31 -16.53
CA LYS A 165 8.11 -0.32 -17.26
C LYS A 165 9.27 0.65 -17.53
N ASN A 166 8.98 1.94 -17.69
CA ASN A 166 9.98 2.95 -18.01
C ASN A 166 10.56 3.64 -16.76
N MET A 167 10.11 3.26 -15.56
CA MET A 167 10.62 3.78 -14.30
C MET A 167 11.89 3.03 -13.86
N SER A 168 12.84 3.78 -13.32
CA SER A 168 13.97 3.23 -12.57
C SER A 168 13.52 2.61 -11.24
N GLU A 169 14.34 1.74 -10.65
CA GLU A 169 14.09 1.17 -9.32
C GLU A 169 13.91 2.28 -8.25
N GLU A 170 14.73 3.33 -8.28
CA GLU A 170 14.59 4.48 -7.37
C GLU A 170 13.22 5.17 -7.52
N GLN A 171 12.70 5.31 -8.74
CA GLN A 171 11.37 5.88 -8.95
C GLN A 171 10.26 4.96 -8.42
N LEU A 172 10.39 3.64 -8.63
CA LEU A 172 9.43 2.66 -8.12
C LEU A 172 9.42 2.64 -6.58
N ILE A 173 10.59 2.64 -5.94
CA ILE A 173 10.71 2.70 -4.47
C ILE A 173 10.12 4.00 -3.93
N ASN A 174 10.33 5.14 -4.60
CA ASN A 174 9.72 6.40 -4.18
C ASN A 174 8.19 6.39 -4.26
N LEU A 175 7.61 5.77 -5.30
CA LEU A 175 6.17 5.60 -5.40
C LEU A 175 5.64 4.68 -4.28
N LEU A 176 6.32 3.56 -4.02
CA LEU A 176 5.98 2.64 -2.94
C LEU A 176 6.03 3.34 -1.58
N LYS A 177 7.11 4.07 -1.29
CA LYS A 177 7.28 4.90 -0.08
C LYS A 177 6.14 5.89 0.09
N THR A 178 5.78 6.59 -0.98
CA THR A 178 4.65 7.55 -0.98
C THR A 178 3.36 6.84 -0.58
N SER A 179 3.05 5.72 -1.23
CA SER A 179 1.88 4.90 -0.88
C SER A 179 1.88 4.49 0.60
N ARG A 180 3.02 4.02 1.14
CA ARG A 180 3.11 3.61 2.55
C ARG A 180 2.92 4.78 3.51
N GLN A 181 3.42 5.97 3.18
CA GLN A 181 3.20 7.19 3.98
C GLN A 181 1.74 7.67 3.94
N GLU A 182 1.09 7.55 2.79
CA GLU A 182 -0.32 7.92 2.63
C GLU A 182 -1.23 6.98 3.42
N THR A 183 -0.91 5.68 3.43
CA THR A 183 -1.76 4.62 3.98
C THR A 183 -1.37 4.13 5.38
N LYS A 184 -0.37 4.74 6.03
CA LYS A 184 0.14 4.29 7.34
C LYS A 184 -0.92 4.21 8.45
N GLU A 185 -1.99 5.00 8.35
CA GLU A 185 -3.09 5.06 9.34
C GLU A 185 -4.24 4.10 9.00
N MET A 186 -4.14 3.36 7.88
CA MET A 186 -5.12 2.36 7.46
C MET A 186 -4.63 0.98 7.94
N LEU A 187 -5.34 0.39 8.89
CA LEU A 187 -4.85 -0.76 9.67
C LEU A 187 -5.36 -2.12 9.16
N THR A 188 -6.06 -2.13 8.04
CA THR A 188 -6.51 -3.31 7.32
C THR A 188 -6.11 -3.23 5.84
N GLN A 189 -5.91 -4.38 5.20
CA GLN A 189 -5.56 -4.39 3.77
C GLN A 189 -6.73 -3.89 2.92
N GLU A 190 -7.96 -4.18 3.33
CA GLU A 190 -9.18 -3.83 2.63
C GLU A 190 -9.40 -2.31 2.57
N LEU A 191 -9.07 -1.59 3.66
CA LEU A 191 -9.10 -0.12 3.67
C LEU A 191 -8.01 0.48 2.77
N LYS A 192 -6.83 -0.16 2.69
CA LYS A 192 -5.77 0.24 1.74
C LYS A 192 -6.18 -0.01 0.30
N ASP A 193 -6.78 -1.16 0.01
CA ASP A 193 -7.26 -1.51 -1.33
C ASP A 193 -8.35 -0.55 -1.79
N MET A 194 -9.26 -0.17 -0.88
CA MET A 194 -10.23 0.89 -1.12
C MET A 194 -9.56 2.21 -1.49
N TYR A 195 -8.57 2.63 -0.68
CA TYR A 195 -7.80 3.85 -0.95
C TYR A 195 -7.16 3.82 -2.34
N TYR A 196 -6.48 2.72 -2.71
CA TYR A 196 -5.81 2.60 -4.01
C TYR A 196 -6.78 2.66 -5.18
N GLN A 197 -7.92 1.98 -5.08
CA GLN A 197 -8.94 1.97 -6.14
C GLN A 197 -9.61 3.34 -6.29
N LEU A 198 -10.05 3.95 -5.20
CA LEU A 198 -10.68 5.27 -5.25
C LEU A 198 -9.69 6.34 -5.73
N ARG A 199 -8.42 6.27 -5.33
CA ARG A 199 -7.37 7.19 -5.80
C ARG A 199 -7.27 7.18 -7.32
N ALA A 200 -7.18 5.99 -7.91
CA ALA A 200 -7.09 5.86 -9.35
C ALA A 200 -8.35 6.33 -10.08
N VAL A 201 -9.53 6.04 -9.54
CA VAL A 201 -10.80 6.44 -10.18
C VAL A 201 -11.02 7.94 -10.07
N GLU A 202 -10.83 8.56 -8.90
CA GLU A 202 -11.01 10.01 -8.71
C GLU A 202 -9.97 10.84 -9.48
N ILE A 203 -8.75 10.33 -9.66
CA ILE A 203 -7.76 10.97 -10.56
C ILE A 203 -8.25 10.95 -12.01
N ASN A 204 -8.85 9.85 -12.47
CA ASN A 204 -9.43 9.78 -13.81
C ASN A 204 -10.66 10.67 -13.94
N GLU A 205 -11.49 10.76 -12.91
CA GLU A 205 -12.60 11.70 -12.86
C GLU A 205 -12.13 13.15 -13.02
N ALA A 206 -11.17 13.59 -12.20
CA ALA A 206 -10.63 14.94 -12.27
C ALA A 206 -10.01 15.25 -13.64
N LYS A 207 -9.34 14.26 -14.25
CA LYS A 207 -8.83 14.35 -15.62
C LYS A 207 -9.97 14.60 -16.62
N PHE A 208 -11.06 13.85 -16.54
CA PHE A 208 -12.18 13.95 -17.48
C PHE A 208 -13.03 15.20 -17.27
N ASP A 209 -13.24 15.61 -16.02
CA ASP A 209 -13.92 16.86 -15.69
C ASP A 209 -13.16 18.08 -16.25
N ALA A 210 -11.84 18.11 -16.07
CA ALA A 210 -10.99 19.15 -16.65
C ALA A 210 -11.03 19.16 -18.19
N LEU A 211 -11.10 17.99 -18.82
CA LEU A 211 -11.28 17.88 -20.27
C LEU A 211 -12.61 18.49 -20.70
N LEU A 212 -13.72 18.11 -20.05
CA LEU A 212 -15.06 18.64 -20.31
C LEU A 212 -15.06 20.17 -20.23
N ASP A 213 -14.52 20.72 -19.15
CA ASP A 213 -14.41 22.15 -18.93
C ASP A 213 -13.64 22.88 -20.04
N GLY A 214 -12.56 22.25 -20.52
CA GLY A 214 -11.73 22.77 -21.61
C GLY A 214 -12.45 22.81 -22.96
N ILE A 215 -13.40 21.89 -23.21
CA ILE A 215 -14.00 21.72 -24.54
C ILE A 215 -15.46 22.15 -24.64
N LYS A 216 -16.20 22.26 -23.53
CA LYS A 216 -17.66 22.45 -23.53
C LYS A 216 -18.15 23.69 -24.28
N ASN A 217 -17.31 24.74 -24.35
CA ASN A 217 -17.61 25.98 -25.06
C ASN A 217 -17.11 26.01 -26.51
N ASN A 218 -16.47 24.95 -27.00
CA ASN A 218 -15.98 24.86 -28.37
C ASN A 218 -17.09 24.31 -29.30
N PRO A 219 -17.60 25.10 -30.26
CA PRO A 219 -18.70 24.67 -31.14
C PRO A 219 -18.39 23.44 -32.01
N LEU A 220 -17.11 23.15 -32.25
CA LEU A 220 -16.69 21.96 -33.01
C LEU A 220 -16.67 20.70 -32.15
N LEU A 221 -16.69 20.85 -30.82
CA LEU A 221 -16.55 19.75 -29.87
C LEU A 221 -17.83 19.48 -29.06
N THR A 222 -18.90 20.22 -29.31
CA THR A 222 -20.14 20.14 -28.52
C THR A 222 -20.68 18.72 -28.38
N GLN A 223 -20.65 17.92 -29.46
CA GLN A 223 -21.11 16.52 -29.39
C GLN A 223 -20.28 15.68 -28.42
N TYR A 224 -18.95 15.83 -28.45
CA TYR A 224 -18.04 15.10 -27.56
C TYR A 224 -18.21 15.56 -26.11
N ALA A 225 -18.36 16.88 -25.89
CA ALA A 225 -18.61 17.45 -24.58
C ALA A 225 -19.89 16.89 -23.95
N THR A 226 -20.99 16.81 -24.71
CA THR A 226 -22.26 16.23 -24.20
C THR A 226 -22.11 14.76 -23.81
N ILE A 227 -21.41 13.95 -24.63
CA ILE A 227 -21.17 12.53 -24.31
C ILE A 227 -20.32 12.40 -23.05
N ILE A 228 -19.24 13.19 -22.95
CA ILE A 228 -18.34 13.16 -21.78
C ILE A 228 -19.09 13.59 -20.52
N GLU A 229 -19.93 14.63 -20.59
CA GLU A 229 -20.75 15.10 -19.47
C GLU A 229 -21.72 14.02 -18.96
N GLU A 230 -22.44 13.34 -19.87
CA GLU A 230 -23.34 12.24 -19.52
C GLU A 230 -22.58 11.09 -18.84
N GLN A 231 -21.46 10.67 -19.43
CA GLN A 231 -20.66 9.56 -18.90
C GLN A 231 -19.97 9.91 -17.57
N LEU A 232 -19.56 11.17 -17.36
CA LEU A 232 -19.03 11.62 -16.08
C LEU A 232 -20.09 11.54 -14.97
N GLY A 233 -21.34 11.91 -15.27
CA GLY A 233 -22.45 11.76 -14.33
C GLY A 233 -22.70 10.31 -13.92
N ASP A 234 -22.66 9.38 -14.89
CA ASP A 234 -22.74 7.94 -14.61
C ASP A 234 -21.56 7.48 -13.73
N MET A 235 -20.35 7.92 -14.05
CA MET A 235 -19.14 7.55 -13.31
C MET A 235 -19.19 8.00 -11.85
N GLN A 236 -19.66 9.22 -11.59
CA GLN A 236 -19.87 9.76 -10.24
C GLN A 236 -20.83 8.88 -9.42
N SER A 237 -21.96 8.51 -10.01
CA SER A 237 -22.92 7.60 -9.38
C SER A 237 -22.31 6.23 -9.04
N TYR A 238 -21.45 5.70 -9.92
CA TYR A 238 -20.74 4.45 -9.66
C TYR A 238 -19.64 4.61 -8.59
N ILE A 239 -18.96 5.76 -8.50
CA ILE A 239 -17.99 6.05 -7.43
C ILE A 239 -18.70 6.08 -6.07
N ASP A 240 -19.83 6.76 -5.96
CA ASP A 240 -20.64 6.79 -4.73
C ASP A 240 -21.11 5.38 -4.34
N THR A 241 -21.52 4.59 -5.33
CA THR A 241 -21.90 3.18 -5.14
C THR A 241 -20.70 2.34 -4.68
N LEU A 242 -19.51 2.58 -5.24
CA LEU A 242 -18.29 1.89 -4.87
C LEU A 242 -17.93 2.14 -3.40
N LYS A 243 -17.96 3.41 -2.97
CA LYS A 243 -17.74 3.83 -1.58
C LYS A 243 -18.72 3.12 -0.65
N THR A 244 -20.01 3.18 -0.96
CA THR A 244 -21.07 2.49 -0.19
C THR A 244 -20.82 0.98 -0.10
N LYS A 245 -20.42 0.34 -1.20
CA LYS A 245 -20.14 -1.10 -1.20
C LYS A 245 -18.94 -1.45 -0.35
N TYR A 246 -17.88 -0.64 -0.36
CA TYR A 246 -16.75 -0.86 0.54
C TYR A 246 -17.17 -0.80 2.01
N GLU A 247 -17.96 0.21 2.39
CA GLU A 247 -18.49 0.31 3.75
C GLU A 247 -19.33 -0.90 4.13
N GLU A 248 -20.30 -1.27 3.30
CA GLU A 248 -21.21 -2.40 3.55
C GLU A 248 -20.49 -3.74 3.64
N GLN A 249 -19.49 -3.96 2.78
CA GLN A 249 -18.86 -5.26 2.62
C GLN A 249 -17.63 -5.46 3.51
N PHE A 250 -16.82 -4.42 3.74
CA PHE A 250 -15.52 -4.55 4.38
C PHE A 250 -15.36 -3.75 5.66
N LEU A 251 -15.98 -2.58 5.80
CA LEU A 251 -15.68 -1.68 6.92
C LEU A 251 -16.71 -1.75 8.05
N SER A 252 -17.99 -1.96 7.72
CA SER A 252 -19.07 -2.09 8.70
C SER A 252 -18.89 -3.31 9.60
N GLN A 253 -19.11 -3.14 10.91
CA GLN A 253 -19.09 -4.24 11.89
C GLN A 253 -20.17 -5.30 11.62
N GLU A 254 -21.23 -4.92 10.92
CA GLU A 254 -22.30 -5.83 10.52
C GLU A 254 -21.95 -6.62 9.24
N SER A 255 -20.81 -6.33 8.60
CA SER A 255 -20.41 -7.06 7.40
C SER A 255 -20.02 -8.50 7.75
N VAL A 256 -20.39 -9.43 6.88
CA VAL A 256 -20.04 -10.85 7.03
C VAL A 256 -18.52 -11.01 7.09
N TYR A 257 -17.78 -10.23 6.29
CA TYR A 257 -16.33 -10.25 6.30
C TYR A 257 -15.76 -9.84 7.66
N LYS A 258 -16.18 -8.70 8.24
CA LYS A 258 -15.68 -8.23 9.55
C LYS A 258 -15.96 -9.25 10.65
N GLN A 259 -17.17 -9.83 10.67
CA GLN A 259 -17.52 -10.86 11.65
C GLN A 259 -16.64 -12.10 11.53
N LYS A 260 -16.36 -12.57 10.30
CA LYS A 260 -15.46 -13.72 10.09
C LYS A 260 -14.00 -13.40 10.40
N MET A 261 -13.58 -12.17 10.15
CA MET A 261 -12.24 -11.73 10.48
C MET A 261 -12.04 -11.73 12.00
N GLN A 262 -13.01 -11.21 12.75
CA GLN A 262 -12.99 -11.23 14.21
C GLN A 262 -12.96 -12.67 14.75
N GLU A 263 -13.84 -13.56 14.27
CA GLU A 263 -13.86 -14.96 14.69
C GLU A 263 -12.51 -15.67 14.46
N PHE A 264 -11.82 -15.35 13.36
CA PHE A 264 -10.51 -15.90 13.01
C PHE A 264 -9.41 -15.36 13.93
N ILE A 265 -9.38 -14.05 14.17
CA ILE A 265 -8.37 -13.41 15.02
C ILE A 265 -8.49 -13.87 16.47
N GLU A 266 -9.70 -13.89 17.03
CA GLU A 266 -9.93 -14.35 18.41
C GLU A 266 -9.37 -15.77 18.62
N GLU A 267 -9.70 -16.69 17.71
CA GLU A 267 -9.22 -18.07 17.78
C GLU A 267 -7.69 -18.15 17.63
N LYS A 268 -7.11 -17.34 16.75
CA LYS A 268 -5.66 -17.28 16.57
C LYS A 268 -4.96 -16.73 17.80
N GLN A 269 -5.53 -15.71 18.45
CA GLN A 269 -4.99 -15.14 19.68
C GLN A 269 -5.01 -16.16 20.81
N GLU A 270 -6.11 -16.90 20.98
CA GLU A 270 -6.20 -17.97 21.98
C GLU A 270 -5.14 -19.08 21.77
N LEU A 271 -4.78 -19.38 20.52
CA LEU A 271 -3.69 -20.32 20.21
C LEU A 271 -2.33 -19.76 20.63
N LEU A 272 -2.07 -18.48 20.31
CA LEU A 272 -0.81 -17.82 20.64
C LEU A 272 -0.61 -17.71 22.15
N ASP A 273 -1.66 -17.36 22.90
CA ASP A 273 -1.62 -17.29 24.36
C ASP A 273 -1.38 -18.69 24.96
N ALA A 274 -2.08 -19.71 24.47
CA ALA A 274 -1.89 -21.07 24.95
C ALA A 274 -0.47 -21.61 24.69
N ARG A 275 0.16 -21.19 23.58
CA ARG A 275 1.56 -21.48 23.26
C ARG A 275 2.53 -20.81 24.24
N LEU A 276 2.28 -19.56 24.60
CA LEU A 276 3.10 -18.82 25.58
C LEU A 276 2.97 -19.38 26.99
N GLU A 277 1.76 -19.70 27.42
CA GLU A 277 1.48 -20.21 28.76
C GLU A 277 1.86 -21.70 28.92
N GLY A 278 1.99 -22.44 27.81
CA GLY A 278 2.28 -23.88 27.83
C GLY A 278 1.16 -24.72 28.45
N VAL A 279 -0.08 -24.23 28.35
CA VAL A 279 -1.26 -24.82 29.03
C VAL A 279 -1.97 -25.90 28.22
N LYS A 280 -1.71 -25.98 26.90
CA LYS A 280 -2.27 -26.99 26.00
C LYS A 280 -1.20 -28.01 25.61
N THR A 281 -1.62 -29.27 25.46
CA THR A 281 -0.81 -30.33 24.87
C THR A 281 -0.64 -30.12 23.36
N GLU A 282 0.37 -30.75 22.75
CA GLU A 282 0.57 -30.70 21.28
C GLU A 282 -0.68 -31.15 20.50
N ALA A 283 -1.42 -32.15 21.00
CA ALA A 283 -2.64 -32.62 20.37
C ALA A 283 -3.78 -31.59 20.44
N GLU A 284 -3.87 -30.83 21.54
CA GLU A 284 -4.86 -29.76 21.69
C GLU A 284 -4.51 -28.54 20.81
N LEU A 285 -3.22 -28.18 20.74
CA LEU A 285 -2.74 -27.14 19.83
C LEU A 285 -3.04 -27.50 18.37
N ALA A 286 -2.73 -28.73 17.95
CA ALA A 286 -3.01 -29.21 16.60
C ALA A 286 -4.52 -29.24 16.28
N ALA A 287 -5.37 -29.59 17.25
CA ALA A 287 -6.82 -29.53 17.08
C ALA A 287 -7.32 -28.09 16.91
N GLN A 288 -6.77 -27.14 17.66
CA GLN A 288 -7.11 -25.73 17.53
C GLN A 288 -6.63 -25.14 16.20
N GLU A 289 -5.44 -25.53 15.72
CA GLU A 289 -4.94 -25.15 14.40
C GLU A 289 -5.89 -25.59 13.27
N GLN A 290 -6.55 -26.75 13.40
CA GLN A 290 -7.58 -27.17 12.45
C GLN A 290 -8.84 -26.28 12.49
N ILE A 291 -9.24 -25.81 13.68
CA ILE A 291 -10.37 -24.86 13.84
C ILE A 291 -10.01 -23.52 13.19
N ILE A 292 -8.79 -23.04 13.43
CA ILE A 292 -8.27 -21.81 12.81
C ILE A 292 -8.27 -21.93 11.29
N ALA A 293 -7.83 -23.06 10.73
CA ALA A 293 -7.85 -23.30 9.29
C ALA A 293 -9.27 -23.25 8.70
N GLN A 294 -10.29 -23.76 9.42
CA GLN A 294 -11.69 -23.67 9.00
C GLN A 294 -12.21 -22.22 9.05
N LYS A 295 -11.87 -21.46 10.10
CA LYS A 295 -12.25 -20.05 10.23
C LYS A 295 -11.57 -19.19 9.16
N GLN A 296 -10.29 -19.45 8.86
CA GLN A 296 -9.57 -18.81 7.77
C GLN A 296 -10.24 -19.08 6.42
N GLN A 297 -10.67 -20.31 6.17
CA GLN A 297 -11.40 -20.65 4.96
C GLN A 297 -12.75 -19.90 4.87
N ALA A 298 -13.48 -19.78 5.99
CA ALA A 298 -14.73 -19.03 6.04
C ALA A 298 -14.53 -17.52 5.81
N LEU A 299 -13.46 -16.95 6.38
CA LEU A 299 -13.04 -15.57 6.14
C LEU A 299 -12.72 -15.35 4.66
N GLU A 300 -11.94 -16.23 4.05
CA GLU A 300 -11.58 -16.13 2.62
C GLU A 300 -12.81 -16.18 1.71
N TYR A 301 -13.79 -17.04 2.02
CA TYR A 301 -15.07 -17.05 1.30
C TYR A 301 -15.85 -15.74 1.45
N ALA A 302 -15.89 -15.16 2.65
CA ALA A 302 -16.54 -13.88 2.88
C ALA A 302 -15.82 -12.75 2.13
N LYS A 303 -14.49 -12.76 2.12
CA LYS A 303 -13.64 -11.82 1.36
C LYS A 303 -13.91 -11.91 -0.14
N THR A 304 -13.88 -13.11 -0.71
CA THR A 304 -14.15 -13.33 -2.14
C THR A 304 -15.55 -12.82 -2.53
N ALA A 305 -16.56 -13.03 -1.69
CA ALA A 305 -17.92 -12.55 -1.94
C ALA A 305 -18.00 -11.01 -1.93
N ALA A 306 -17.34 -10.38 -0.95
CA ALA A 306 -17.24 -8.93 -0.85
C ALA A 306 -16.48 -8.32 -2.05
N GLU A 307 -15.34 -8.88 -2.43
CA GLU A 307 -14.58 -8.48 -3.61
C GLU A 307 -15.40 -8.63 -4.90
N GLY A 308 -16.23 -9.67 -4.99
CA GLY A 308 -17.16 -9.86 -6.10
C GLY A 308 -18.16 -8.71 -6.24
N ALA A 309 -18.68 -8.18 -5.11
CA ALA A 309 -19.59 -7.04 -5.12
C ALA A 309 -18.89 -5.73 -5.56
N ILE A 310 -17.65 -5.50 -5.10
CA ILE A 310 -16.81 -4.37 -5.52
C ILE A 310 -16.51 -4.45 -7.02
N LYS A 311 -16.11 -5.63 -7.50
CA LYS A 311 -15.74 -5.86 -8.89
C LYS A 311 -16.84 -5.48 -9.87
N VAL A 312 -18.11 -5.78 -9.56
CA VAL A 312 -19.25 -5.43 -10.42
C VAL A 312 -19.37 -3.92 -10.62
N VAL A 313 -19.13 -3.13 -9.58
CA VAL A 313 -19.15 -1.67 -9.67
C VAL A 313 -17.94 -1.16 -10.45
N MET A 314 -16.75 -1.71 -10.17
CA MET A 314 -15.51 -1.36 -10.88
C MET A 314 -15.58 -1.68 -12.39
N GLU A 315 -16.23 -2.78 -12.78
CA GLU A 315 -16.49 -3.09 -14.20
C GLU A 315 -17.33 -1.99 -14.87
N SER A 316 -18.33 -1.46 -14.18
CA SER A 316 -19.18 -0.36 -14.68
C SER A 316 -18.36 0.93 -14.84
N ILE A 317 -17.54 1.27 -13.85
CA ILE A 317 -16.61 2.41 -13.90
C ILE A 317 -15.64 2.26 -15.07
N ASN A 318 -15.00 1.10 -15.22
CA ASN A 318 -14.03 0.83 -16.28
C ASN A 318 -14.63 0.95 -17.68
N VAL A 319 -15.88 0.49 -17.87
CA VAL A 319 -16.60 0.65 -19.13
C VAL A 319 -16.83 2.13 -19.44
N THR A 320 -17.31 2.90 -18.47
CA THR A 320 -17.52 4.36 -18.61
C THR A 320 -16.21 5.10 -18.90
N MET A 321 -15.13 4.81 -18.17
CA MET A 321 -13.80 5.36 -18.44
C MET A 321 -13.32 5.01 -19.85
N GLY A 322 -13.58 3.79 -20.32
CA GLY A 322 -13.28 3.35 -21.69
C GLY A 322 -13.98 4.20 -22.74
N PHE A 323 -15.28 4.48 -22.56
CA PHE A 323 -16.03 5.35 -23.47
C PHE A 323 -15.52 6.79 -23.49
N ILE A 324 -15.22 7.35 -22.31
CA ILE A 324 -14.68 8.73 -22.22
C ILE A 324 -13.30 8.80 -22.88
N ASN A 325 -12.42 7.83 -22.64
CA ASN A 325 -11.10 7.79 -23.27
C ASN A 325 -11.19 7.72 -24.81
N GLN A 326 -12.16 6.99 -25.37
CA GLN A 326 -12.41 7.01 -26.82
C GLN A 326 -12.82 8.40 -27.32
N GLN A 327 -13.64 9.15 -26.56
CA GLN A 327 -13.97 10.53 -26.93
C GLN A 327 -12.75 11.45 -26.85
N LEU A 328 -11.90 11.27 -25.84
CA LEU A 328 -10.65 12.03 -25.70
C LEU A 328 -9.72 11.84 -26.91
N GLU A 329 -9.59 10.62 -27.44
CA GLU A 329 -8.80 10.39 -28.66
C GLU A 329 -9.33 11.20 -29.86
N LEU A 330 -10.65 11.27 -30.03
CA LEU A 330 -11.30 12.04 -31.09
C LEU A 330 -11.16 13.55 -30.86
N VAL A 331 -11.30 14.00 -29.62
CA VAL A 331 -11.05 15.39 -29.23
C VAL A 331 -9.60 15.79 -29.55
N ASN A 332 -8.62 14.94 -29.23
CA ASN A 332 -7.21 15.20 -29.52
C ASN A 332 -6.92 15.34 -31.02
N GLN A 333 -7.66 14.65 -31.89
CA GLN A 333 -7.53 14.81 -33.35
C GLN A 333 -8.00 16.19 -33.85
N ILE A 334 -8.92 16.85 -33.13
CA ILE A 334 -9.50 18.14 -33.50
C ILE A 334 -8.82 19.30 -32.76
N PHE A 335 -8.54 19.12 -31.48
CA PHE A 335 -8.07 20.15 -30.55
C PHE A 335 -6.56 20.10 -30.29
N GLY A 336 -5.88 19.04 -30.75
CA GLY A 336 -4.45 18.82 -30.55
C GLY A 336 -4.09 18.62 -29.07
N GLU A 337 -2.79 18.77 -28.76
CA GLU A 337 -2.24 18.50 -27.42
C GLU A 337 -2.68 19.49 -26.32
N GLN A 338 -3.47 20.52 -26.66
CA GLN A 338 -4.01 21.46 -25.68
C GLN A 338 -4.90 20.76 -24.65
N ALA A 339 -5.66 19.74 -25.06
CA ALA A 339 -6.45 18.91 -24.15
C ALA A 339 -5.56 18.22 -23.10
N ASN A 340 -4.42 17.66 -23.50
CA ASN A 340 -3.47 17.01 -22.58
C ASN A 340 -2.88 17.98 -21.55
N THR A 341 -2.61 19.23 -21.96
CA THR A 341 -2.07 20.25 -21.06
C THR A 341 -3.08 20.64 -19.97
N ILE A 342 -4.36 20.74 -20.31
CA ILE A 342 -5.44 21.09 -19.38
C ILE A 342 -5.59 20.01 -18.30
N MET A 343 -5.56 18.74 -18.70
CA MET A 343 -5.73 17.60 -17.79
C MET A 343 -4.60 17.45 -16.75
N ASN A 344 -3.35 17.75 -17.12
CA ASN A 344 -2.20 17.55 -16.23
C ASN A 344 -2.28 18.31 -14.91
N THR A 345 -2.85 19.52 -14.93
CA THR A 345 -3.01 20.33 -13.71
C THR A 345 -4.01 19.67 -12.76
N ALA A 346 -5.14 19.20 -13.28
CA ALA A 346 -6.17 18.53 -12.50
C ALA A 346 -5.68 17.20 -11.91
N ILE A 347 -4.94 16.40 -12.69
CA ILE A 347 -4.32 15.15 -12.21
C ILE A 347 -3.41 15.42 -11.00
N ASN A 348 -2.53 16.42 -11.09
CA ASN A 348 -1.60 16.74 -10.01
C ASN A 348 -2.32 17.27 -8.77
N GLN A 349 -3.38 18.07 -8.96
CA GLN A 349 -4.20 18.56 -7.85
C GLN A 349 -4.94 17.40 -7.15
N ALA A 350 -5.59 16.52 -7.93
CA ALA A 350 -6.28 15.35 -7.39
C ALA A 350 -5.32 14.46 -6.60
N LYS A 351 -4.14 14.15 -7.15
CA LYS A 351 -3.09 13.41 -6.44
C LYS A 351 -2.70 14.06 -5.10
N ALA A 352 -2.51 15.38 -5.09
CA ALA A 352 -2.06 16.09 -3.91
C ALA A 352 -3.12 16.19 -2.80
N SER A 353 -4.40 16.26 -3.15
CA SER A 353 -5.50 16.38 -2.17
C SER A 353 -6.17 15.07 -1.79
N PHE A 354 -5.96 13.99 -2.55
CA PHE A 354 -6.72 12.75 -2.40
C PHE A 354 -6.63 12.17 -0.99
N LYS A 355 -5.42 12.09 -0.42
CA LYS A 355 -5.23 11.57 0.95
C LYS A 355 -6.11 12.31 1.95
N ASP A 356 -6.04 13.63 1.96
CA ASP A 356 -6.78 14.45 2.92
C ASP A 356 -8.30 14.30 2.72
N SER A 357 -8.78 14.28 1.48
CA SER A 357 -10.20 14.04 1.17
C SER A 357 -10.66 12.66 1.67
N PHE A 358 -9.91 11.61 1.34
CA PHE A 358 -10.23 10.25 1.77
C PHE A 358 -10.24 10.11 3.29
N CYS A 359 -9.22 10.63 3.99
CA CYS A 359 -9.14 10.58 5.43
C CYS A 359 -10.28 11.35 6.12
N ASN A 360 -10.75 12.44 5.51
CA ASN A 360 -11.91 13.19 6.03
C ASN A 360 -13.23 12.44 5.79
N GLU A 361 -13.38 11.76 4.66
CA GLU A 361 -14.59 11.02 4.31
C GLU A 361 -14.72 9.72 5.12
N PHE A 362 -13.61 9.03 5.36
CA PHE A 362 -13.54 7.76 6.08
C PHE A 362 -12.90 7.88 7.47
N ASP A 363 -13.07 9.03 8.14
CA ASP A 363 -12.48 9.34 9.45
C ASP A 363 -12.87 8.34 10.55
N ALA A 364 -14.07 7.75 10.44
CA ALA A 364 -14.57 6.72 11.33
C ALA A 364 -13.74 5.42 11.29
N TYR A 365 -13.02 5.17 10.19
CA TYR A 365 -12.26 3.95 9.94
C TYR A 365 -10.75 4.19 9.98
N VAL A 366 -10.28 5.33 9.46
CA VAL A 366 -8.86 5.72 9.50
C VAL A 366 -8.44 6.02 10.94
N GLY A 367 -7.38 5.36 11.42
CA GLY A 367 -6.84 5.56 12.78
C GLY A 367 -7.72 5.04 13.93
N ASN A 368 -9.02 4.79 13.71
CA ASN A 368 -9.95 4.21 14.69
C ASN A 368 -9.96 2.69 14.70
N GLU A 369 -9.56 2.02 13.61
CA GLU A 369 -9.30 0.57 13.60
C GLU A 369 -8.14 0.17 14.53
N ASN A 370 -7.50 1.12 15.21
CA ASN A 370 -6.58 0.80 16.27
C ASN A 370 -7.31 0.02 17.37
N SER A 371 -8.62 0.27 17.62
CA SER A 371 -9.40 -0.58 18.52
C SER A 371 -9.48 -2.04 18.06
N TYR A 372 -9.45 -2.32 16.76
CA TYR A 372 -9.58 -3.67 16.22
C TYR A 372 -8.41 -4.58 16.61
N TRP A 373 -7.19 -4.06 16.48
CA TRP A 373 -5.97 -4.75 16.92
C TRP A 373 -5.65 -4.53 18.41
N LYS A 374 -6.16 -3.45 19.03
CA LYS A 374 -5.96 -3.15 20.46
C LYS A 374 -6.91 -3.87 21.41
N GLU A 375 -8.14 -4.14 21.00
CA GLU A 375 -9.10 -4.88 21.83
C GLU A 375 -8.76 -6.38 21.89
N ASN A 376 -7.89 -6.85 21.01
CA ASN A 376 -7.45 -8.24 20.87
C ASN A 376 -5.92 -8.41 21.02
N ALA A 377 -5.21 -7.41 21.57
CA ALA A 377 -3.81 -7.48 21.99
C ALA A 377 -3.71 -7.41 23.51
#